data_AF-A0AAN8I902-F1
#
_entry.id   AF-A0AAN8I902-F1
#
_cell.length_a   1.000
_cell.length_b   1.000
_cell.length_c   1.000
_cell.angle_alpha   90.00
_cell.angle_beta   90.00
_cell.angle_gamma   90.00
#
_symmetry.space_group_name_H-M   'P 1'
#
loop_
_entity.id
_entity.type
_entity.pdbx_description
1 polymer ?
#
loop_
_entity_poly.entity_id
_entity_poly.type
_entity_poly.pdbx_seq_one_letter_code
_entity_poly.pdbx_strand_id
1 'polypeptide(L)'
;MEEWPEDCKLFCLTNAEEENTHVSNMVSAEAQEKLLDWRRERSLLSSQNLVGYVLRFIKKLLNRVNSDLQERVLLYIPQIRSAKTLPYITAKEKEVALRVIIRNHQSVRLPAARQLALKQLSIREDEDGLLRCQGRLGNANLQKDT
;
A
#
# COMPACT_ATOMS: atom_id res chain seq x y z
N MET A 1 7.98 47.21 -15.57
CA MET A 1 7.47 45.88 -15.96
C MET A 1 8.64 44.94 -15.73
N GLU A 2 8.59 44.18 -14.64
CA GLU A 2 9.75 43.48 -14.08
C GLU A 2 9.91 42.14 -14.80
N GLU A 3 10.99 42.00 -15.56
CA GLU A 3 11.30 40.78 -16.32
C GLU A 3 11.69 39.66 -15.35
N TRP A 4 10.93 38.56 -15.41
CA TRP A 4 11.23 37.35 -14.65
C TRP A 4 12.48 36.67 -15.22
N PRO A 5 13.44 36.21 -14.39
CA PRO A 5 14.63 35.52 -14.87
C PRO A 5 14.28 34.16 -15.50
N GLU A 6 14.90 33.84 -16.64
CA GLU A 6 14.64 32.64 -17.46
C GLU A 6 15.03 31.29 -16.80
N ASP A 7 15.62 31.32 -15.60
CA ASP A 7 16.22 30.14 -14.97
C ASP A 7 15.21 29.19 -14.28
N CYS A 8 13.91 29.43 -14.44
CA CYS A 8 12.87 28.50 -13.99
C CYS A 8 12.53 27.40 -15.01
N LYS A 9 13.51 26.86 -15.73
CA LYS A 9 13.36 25.67 -16.58
C LYS A 9 14.03 24.45 -15.94
N LEU A 10 13.61 24.06 -14.73
CA LEU A 10 14.24 22.90 -14.08
C LEU A 10 13.73 21.54 -14.59
N PHE A 11 12.63 21.48 -15.37
CA PHE A 11 12.18 20.21 -15.97
C PHE A 11 11.43 20.48 -17.28
N CYS A 12 12.16 20.47 -18.39
CA CYS A 12 11.55 20.13 -19.67
C CYS A 12 11.65 18.61 -19.82
N LEU A 13 10.51 17.90 -19.79
CA LEU A 13 10.47 16.56 -20.36
C LEU A 13 10.71 16.76 -21.87
N THR A 14 11.96 16.61 -22.29
CA THR A 14 12.24 16.48 -23.72
C THR A 14 11.43 15.30 -24.20
N ASN A 15 10.56 15.56 -25.18
CA ASN A 15 9.96 14.53 -26.03
C ASN A 15 11.10 13.86 -26.82
N ALA A 16 11.90 13.08 -26.12
CA ALA A 16 12.87 12.17 -26.68
C ALA A 16 12.17 10.81 -26.64
N GLU A 17 11.75 10.40 -27.84
CA GLU A 17 11.77 9.04 -28.37
C GLU A 17 11.45 7.92 -27.37
N GLU A 18 10.42 7.14 -27.70
CA GLU A 18 10.04 5.89 -27.04
C GLU A 18 11.23 4.90 -27.00
N GLU A 19 12.19 5.13 -26.10
CA GLU A 19 13.17 4.13 -25.72
C GLU A 19 12.40 3.08 -24.94
N ASN A 20 12.09 2.02 -25.68
CA ASN A 20 11.58 0.76 -25.19
C ASN A 20 12.61 0.18 -24.21
N THR A 21 12.61 0.69 -22.98
CA THR A 21 13.46 0.22 -21.89
C THR A 21 12.98 -1.17 -21.51
N HIS A 22 13.60 -2.15 -22.15
CA HIS A 22 13.38 -3.57 -21.89
C HIS A 22 13.92 -3.87 -20.48
N VAL A 23 13.06 -3.71 -19.46
CA VAL A 23 13.38 -4.11 -18.09
C VAL A 23 13.53 -5.63 -18.10
N SER A 24 14.78 -6.10 -18.01
CA SER A 24 15.10 -7.51 -17.90
C SER A 24 14.47 -8.07 -16.62
N ASN A 25 13.45 -8.91 -16.79
CA ASN A 25 12.85 -9.70 -15.72
C ASN A 25 13.86 -10.76 -15.26
N MET A 26 14.65 -10.44 -14.23
CA MET A 26 15.43 -11.45 -13.52
C MET A 26 14.63 -12.00 -12.32
N VAL A 27 14.14 -13.21 -12.53
CA VAL A 27 13.99 -14.32 -11.56
C VAL A 27 13.16 -14.05 -10.30
N SER A 28 11.86 -14.37 -10.44
CA SER A 28 11.00 -15.14 -9.53
C SER A 28 11.43 -15.23 -8.06
N ALA A 29 11.20 -14.18 -7.29
CA ALA A 29 10.67 -14.36 -5.93
C ALA A 29 9.15 -14.50 -6.09
N GLU A 30 8.57 -15.58 -5.55
CA GLU A 30 7.14 -15.93 -5.56
C GLU A 30 6.25 -14.74 -5.91
N ALA A 31 5.76 -14.68 -7.15
CA ALA A 31 4.98 -13.56 -7.62
C ALA A 31 3.75 -13.45 -6.73
N GLN A 32 3.77 -12.53 -5.76
CA GLN A 32 2.62 -12.30 -4.92
C GLN A 32 1.45 -11.94 -5.82
N GLU A 33 0.41 -12.76 -5.75
CA GLU A 33 -0.76 -12.54 -6.55
C GLU A 33 -1.48 -11.28 -6.08
N LYS A 34 -2.11 -10.60 -7.04
CA LYS A 34 -2.94 -9.42 -6.74
C LYS A 34 -4.12 -9.89 -5.90
N LEU A 35 -4.33 -9.26 -4.75
CA LEU A 35 -5.46 -9.57 -3.87
C LEU A 35 -6.80 -9.35 -4.56
N LEU A 36 -6.88 -8.32 -5.41
CA LEU A 36 -8.07 -7.96 -6.17
C LEU A 36 -7.74 -7.86 -7.66
N ASP A 37 -8.68 -8.31 -8.49
CA ASP A 37 -8.64 -8.05 -9.92
C ASP A 37 -9.11 -6.61 -10.18
N TRP A 38 -8.14 -5.69 -10.22
CA TRP A 38 -8.39 -4.27 -10.46
C TRP A 38 -9.10 -3.97 -11.78
N ARG A 39 -9.17 -4.91 -12.73
CA ARG A 39 -9.96 -4.74 -13.97
C ARG A 39 -11.46 -4.91 -13.74
N ARG A 40 -11.85 -5.64 -12.69
CA ARG A 40 -13.25 -5.93 -12.34
C ARG A 40 -13.80 -4.98 -11.29
N GLU A 41 -12.93 -4.32 -10.54
CA GLU A 41 -13.31 -3.40 -9.48
C GLU A 41 -13.75 -2.04 -10.06
N ARG A 42 -14.96 -1.62 -9.69
CA ARG A 42 -15.58 -0.38 -10.22
C ARG A 42 -15.12 0.88 -9.49
N SER A 43 -14.70 0.76 -8.22
CA SER A 43 -14.21 1.90 -7.42
C SER A 43 -13.43 1.45 -6.19
N LEU A 44 -12.53 2.32 -5.70
CA LEU A 44 -11.79 2.09 -4.46
C LEU A 44 -12.71 1.90 -3.25
N LEU A 45 -13.83 2.64 -3.19
CA LEU A 45 -14.82 2.52 -2.11
C LEU A 45 -15.48 1.14 -2.10
N SER A 46 -15.77 0.59 -3.29
CA SER A 46 -16.30 -0.78 -3.42
C SER A 46 -15.29 -1.80 -2.89
N SER A 47 -14.03 -1.67 -3.32
CA SER A 47 -12.96 -2.56 -2.90
C SER A 47 -12.70 -2.48 -1.39
N GLN A 48 -12.73 -1.28 -0.80
CA GLN A 48 -12.63 -1.09 0.65
C GLN A 48 -13.78 -1.78 1.41
N ASN A 49 -15.01 -1.67 0.91
CA ASN A 49 -16.15 -2.35 1.53
C ASN A 49 -16.00 -3.87 1.44
N LEU A 50 -15.64 -4.40 0.27
CA LEU A 50 -15.40 -5.82 0.06
C LEU A 50 -14.34 -6.36 1.03
N VAL A 51 -13.17 -5.72 1.05
CA VAL A 51 -12.08 -6.10 1.96
C VAL A 51 -12.51 -5.97 3.42
N GLY A 52 -13.29 -4.93 3.78
CA GLY A 52 -13.87 -4.79 5.12
C GLY A 52 -14.77 -5.96 5.52
N TYR A 53 -15.64 -6.42 4.63
CA TYR A 53 -16.48 -7.61 4.88
C TYR A 53 -15.65 -8.89 4.99
N VAL A 54 -14.62 -9.06 4.14
CA VAL A 54 -13.70 -10.20 4.22
C VAL A 54 -12.96 -10.22 5.57
N LEU A 55 -12.45 -9.08 6.04
CA LEU A 55 -11.79 -8.98 7.35
C LEU A 55 -12.74 -9.35 8.50
N ARG A 56 -14.01 -8.95 8.43
CA ARG A 56 -15.04 -9.37 9.41
C ARG A 56 -15.31 -10.86 9.35
N PHE A 57 -15.40 -11.42 8.16
CA PHE A 57 -15.59 -12.87 7.98
C PHE A 57 -14.43 -13.64 8.60
N ILE A 58 -13.19 -13.24 8.31
CA ILE A 58 -11.99 -13.83 8.92
C ILE A 58 -12.04 -13.68 10.45
N LYS A 59 -12.39 -12.50 10.98
CA LYS A 59 -12.55 -12.30 12.43
C LYS A 59 -13.54 -13.30 13.04
N LYS A 60 -14.70 -13.49 12.40
CA LYS A 60 -15.72 -14.45 12.86
C LYS A 60 -15.21 -15.89 12.83
N LEU A 61 -14.41 -16.26 11.82
CA LEU A 61 -13.77 -17.57 11.77
C LEU A 61 -12.74 -17.74 12.89
N LEU A 62 -11.87 -16.75 13.10
CA LEU A 62 -10.84 -16.80 14.14
C LEU A 62 -11.41 -16.94 15.55
N ASN A 63 -12.59 -16.38 15.83
CA ASN A 63 -13.27 -16.55 17.11
C ASN A 63 -13.70 -18.01 17.39
N ARG A 64 -13.63 -18.91 16.40
CA ARG A 64 -13.97 -20.33 16.52
C ARG A 64 -12.74 -21.25 16.54
N VAL A 65 -11.55 -20.66 16.55
CA VAL A 65 -10.27 -21.35 16.44
C VAL A 65 -9.52 -21.23 17.77
N ASN A 66 -8.55 -22.12 18.03
CA ASN A 66 -7.72 -22.06 19.23
C ASN A 66 -6.92 -20.75 19.33
N SER A 67 -6.65 -20.32 20.57
CA SER A 67 -5.96 -19.07 20.90
C SER A 67 -4.61 -18.94 20.17
N ASP A 68 -3.85 -20.02 20.08
CA ASP A 68 -2.50 -19.98 19.50
C ASP A 68 -2.55 -19.67 17.99
N LEU A 69 -3.50 -20.26 17.27
CA LEU A 69 -3.67 -19.98 15.85
C LEU A 69 -4.30 -18.59 15.64
N GLN A 70 -5.18 -18.16 16.54
CA GLN A 70 -5.72 -16.80 16.54
C GLN A 70 -4.59 -15.76 16.70
N GLU A 71 -3.69 -15.94 17.66
CA GLU A 71 -2.54 -15.05 17.88
C GLU A 71 -1.62 -15.03 16.66
N ARG A 72 -1.30 -16.20 16.09
CA ARG A 72 -0.49 -16.30 14.87
C ARG A 72 -1.10 -15.50 13.72
N VAL A 73 -2.40 -15.65 13.45
CA VAL A 73 -3.04 -14.89 12.35
C VAL A 73 -3.07 -13.39 12.65
N LEU A 74 -3.29 -13.02 13.92
CA LEU A 74 -3.29 -11.61 14.35
C LEU A 74 -1.91 -10.94 14.27
N LEU A 75 -0.81 -11.71 14.33
CA LEU A 75 0.54 -11.19 14.09
C LEU A 75 0.73 -10.75 12.63
N TYR A 76 0.20 -11.52 11.67
CA TYR A 76 0.33 -11.20 10.25
C TYR A 76 -0.63 -10.09 9.80
N ILE A 77 -1.84 -10.08 10.37
CA ILE A 77 -2.92 -9.15 10.00
C ILE A 77 -3.52 -8.52 11.28
N PRO A 78 -2.79 -7.60 11.94
CA PRO A 78 -3.27 -6.95 13.17
C PRO A 78 -4.57 -6.15 12.94
N GLN A 79 -4.82 -5.77 11.68
CA GLN A 79 -6.00 -5.06 11.20
C GLN A 79 -7.33 -5.74 11.60
N ILE A 80 -7.35 -7.07 11.72
CA ILE A 80 -8.54 -7.86 12.04
C ILE A 80 -9.12 -7.51 13.43
N ARG A 81 -8.28 -7.11 14.40
CA ARG A 81 -8.73 -6.80 15.78
C ARG A 81 -9.80 -5.72 15.80
N SER A 82 -9.68 -4.74 14.92
CA SER A 82 -10.53 -3.54 14.88
C SER A 82 -11.93 -3.73 14.28
N ALA A 83 -12.21 -4.88 13.65
CA ALA A 83 -13.47 -5.07 12.93
C ALA A 83 -14.68 -5.15 13.88
N LYS A 84 -15.76 -4.44 13.55
CA LYS A 84 -16.99 -4.36 14.34
C LYS A 84 -18.10 -5.19 13.68
N THR A 85 -19.11 -5.59 14.46
CA THR A 85 -20.26 -6.38 13.97
C THR A 85 -21.45 -5.51 13.56
N LEU A 86 -21.20 -4.30 13.06
CA LEU A 86 -22.26 -3.39 12.62
C LEU A 86 -22.81 -3.80 11.24
N PRO A 87 -24.06 -3.47 10.88
CA PRO A 87 -24.63 -3.85 9.59
C PRO A 87 -23.95 -3.19 8.39
N TYR A 88 -23.25 -2.07 8.60
CA TYR A 88 -22.48 -1.35 7.58
C TYR A 88 -20.98 -1.31 7.94
N ILE A 89 -20.12 -1.13 6.93
CA ILE A 89 -18.68 -0.92 7.12
C ILE A 89 -18.44 0.51 7.63
N THR A 90 -17.77 0.62 8.78
CA THR A 90 -17.43 1.91 9.40
C THR A 90 -16.26 2.60 8.69
N ALA A 91 -16.11 3.91 8.89
CA ALA A 91 -14.97 4.66 8.36
C ALA A 91 -13.62 4.05 8.82
N LYS A 92 -13.54 3.59 10.08
CA LYS A 92 -12.32 2.97 10.60
C LYS A 92 -12.00 1.66 9.90
N GLU A 93 -13.02 0.85 9.60
CA GLU A 93 -12.83 -0.39 8.84
C GLU A 93 -12.44 -0.12 7.38
N LYS A 94 -12.94 0.96 6.77
CA LYS A 94 -12.50 1.38 5.43
C LYS A 94 -11.03 1.83 5.43
N GLU A 95 -10.61 2.59 6.44
CA GLU A 95 -9.20 3.00 6.60
C GLU A 95 -8.29 1.78 6.77
N VAL A 96 -8.73 0.79 7.55
CA VAL A 96 -8.03 -0.47 7.75
C VAL A 96 -7.97 -1.28 6.44
N ALA A 97 -9.10 -1.41 5.73
CA ALA A 97 -9.17 -2.08 4.44
C ALA A 97 -8.27 -1.42 3.39
N LEU A 98 -8.20 -0.08 3.39
CA LEU A 98 -7.31 0.68 2.51
C LEU A 98 -5.85 0.35 2.78
N ARG A 99 -5.43 0.26 4.05
CA ARG A 99 -4.05 -0.12 4.40
C ARG A 99 -3.72 -1.53 3.89
N VAL A 100 -4.62 -2.50 4.02
CA VAL A 100 -4.43 -3.86 3.48
C VAL A 100 -4.29 -3.83 1.95
N ILE A 101 -5.14 -3.06 1.27
CA ILE A 101 -5.08 -2.88 -0.19
C ILE A 101 -3.73 -2.29 -0.61
N ILE A 102 -3.28 -1.21 0.04
CA ILE A 102 -2.01 -0.57 -0.28
C ILE A 102 -0.85 -1.52 -0.03
N ARG A 103 -0.86 -2.25 1.10
CA ARG A 103 0.18 -3.23 1.44
C ARG A 103 0.32 -4.30 0.36
N ASN A 104 -0.79 -4.91 -0.07
CA ASN A 104 -0.76 -5.88 -1.17
C ASN A 104 -0.30 -5.22 -2.47
N HIS A 105 -0.78 -4.02 -2.78
CA HIS A 105 -0.36 -3.31 -3.98
C HIS A 105 1.16 -3.08 -4.01
N GLN A 106 1.73 -2.69 -2.87
CA GLN A 106 3.17 -2.49 -2.70
C GLN A 106 3.94 -3.81 -2.81
N SER A 107 3.47 -4.90 -2.19
CA SER A 107 4.16 -6.19 -2.31
C SER A 107 4.23 -6.67 -3.75
N VAL A 108 3.16 -6.47 -4.53
CA VAL A 108 3.13 -6.87 -5.95
C VAL A 108 3.97 -5.95 -6.84
N ARG A 109 3.89 -4.62 -6.66
CA ARG A 109 4.52 -3.66 -7.57
C ARG A 109 5.93 -3.23 -7.20
N LEU A 110 6.30 -3.39 -5.93
CA LEU A 110 7.56 -2.92 -5.38
C LEU A 110 8.31 -4.05 -4.65
N PRO A 111 8.74 -5.09 -5.39
CA PRO A 111 9.57 -6.16 -4.82
C PRO A 111 10.92 -5.62 -4.34
N ALA A 112 11.59 -6.36 -3.46
CA ALA A 112 12.84 -5.94 -2.82
C ALA A 112 13.91 -5.47 -3.82
N ALA A 113 14.04 -6.14 -4.98
CA ALA A 113 14.96 -5.74 -6.04
C ALA A 113 14.67 -4.30 -6.54
N ARG A 114 13.40 -3.94 -6.69
CA ARG A 114 12.99 -2.61 -7.12
C ARG A 114 13.16 -1.57 -6.01
N GLN A 115 13.02 -1.97 -4.73
CA GLN A 115 13.32 -1.11 -3.60
C GLN A 115 14.81 -0.74 -3.54
N LEU A 116 15.70 -1.70 -3.82
CA LEU A 116 17.15 -1.45 -3.89
C LEU A 116 17.55 -0.49 -5.01
N ALA A 117 16.82 -0.50 -6.13
CA ALA A 117 17.02 0.46 -7.22
C ALA A 117 16.53 1.88 -6.85
N LEU A 118 15.68 2.00 -5.83
CA LEU A 118 15.08 3.25 -5.36
C LEU A 118 15.64 3.69 -4.00
N LYS A 119 16.87 3.30 -3.65
CA LYS A 119 17.54 3.65 -2.37
C LYS A 119 17.51 5.14 -2.05
N GLN A 120 17.55 6.00 -3.06
CA GLN A 120 17.47 7.45 -2.94
C GLN A 120 16.15 7.95 -2.30
N LEU A 121 15.09 7.14 -2.31
CA LEU A 121 13.79 7.47 -1.72
C LEU A 121 13.70 7.15 -0.23
N SER A 122 14.75 6.60 0.39
CA SER A 122 14.77 6.24 1.82
C SER A 122 13.51 5.48 2.24
N ILE A 123 13.23 4.37 1.54
CA ILE A 123 12.05 3.54 1.77
C ILE A 123 12.18 2.86 3.13
N ARG A 124 11.15 3.01 3.98
CA ARG A 124 11.03 2.35 5.28
C ARG A 124 9.65 1.73 5.44
N GLU A 125 9.57 0.66 6.20
CA GLU A 125 8.30 0.04 6.58
C GLU A 125 7.73 0.71 7.84
N ASP A 126 6.43 1.02 7.81
CA ASP A 126 5.65 1.56 8.92
C ASP A 126 5.14 0.42 9.82
N GLU A 127 4.62 0.74 11.00
CA GLU A 127 4.02 -0.21 11.97
C GLU A 127 2.88 -1.05 11.35
N ASP A 128 2.21 -0.49 10.33
CA ASP A 128 1.14 -1.15 9.59
C ASP A 128 1.65 -2.07 8.46
N GLY A 129 2.97 -2.21 8.30
CA GLY A 129 3.61 -2.97 7.23
C GLY A 129 3.56 -2.28 5.87
N LEU A 130 3.46 -0.95 5.86
CA LEU A 130 3.38 -0.13 4.64
C LEU A 130 4.74 0.50 4.33
N LEU A 131 5.14 0.43 3.07
CA LEU A 131 6.36 1.09 2.60
C LEU A 131 6.10 2.59 2.43
N ARG A 132 6.85 3.41 3.13
CA ARG A 132 6.82 4.88 3.08
C ARG A 132 8.18 5.41 2.69
N CYS A 133 8.19 6.51 1.94
CA CYS A 133 9.42 7.24 1.64
C CYS A 133 9.58 8.37 2.66
N GLN A 134 10.69 8.40 3.39
CA GLN A 134 11.05 9.60 4.14
C GLN A 134 11.62 10.60 3.15
N GLY A 135 10.92 11.72 2.94
CA GLY A 135 11.39 12.77 2.03
C GLY A 135 12.82 13.23 2.35
N ARG A 136 13.45 13.96 1.42
CA ARG A 136 14.89 14.35 1.46
C ARG A 136 15.38 15.08 2.72
N LEU A 137 14.49 15.43 3.65
CA LEU A 137 14.79 16.18 4.87
C LEU A 137 14.30 15.51 6.17
N GLY A 138 13.80 14.26 6.14
CA GLY A 138 13.24 13.61 7.34
C GLY A 138 11.93 14.23 7.87
N ASN A 139 11.56 15.42 7.40
CA ASN A 139 10.38 16.20 7.80
C ASN A 139 9.04 15.69 7.23
N ALA A 140 9.05 14.60 6.46
CA ALA A 140 7.81 14.00 5.93
C ALA A 140 7.08 13.13 6.97
N ASN A 141 7.69 12.87 8.13
CA ASN A 141 7.04 12.16 9.23
C ASN A 141 6.19 13.14 10.04
N LEU A 142 5.12 13.64 9.43
CA LEU A 142 4.12 14.43 10.14
C LEU A 142 3.46 13.52 11.18
N GLN A 143 3.47 13.96 12.44
CA GLN A 143 2.72 13.27 13.49
C GLN A 143 1.25 13.22 13.06
N LYS A 144 0.61 12.05 13.17
CA LYS A 144 -0.82 11.92 12.88
C LYS A 144 -1.57 12.77 13.91
N ASP A 145 -2.18 13.87 13.46
CA ASP A 145 -3.11 14.62 14.30
C ASP A 145 -4.19 13.66 14.80
N THR A 146 -4.41 13.69 16.12
CA THR A 146 -5.20 12.73 16.89
C THR A 146 -6.69 13.04 16.83
#